data_AF-A0A1M5BMM5-F1
#
_entry.id   AF-A0A1M5BMM5-F1
#
_cell.length_a   1.000
_cell.length_b   1.000
_cell.length_c   1.000
_cell.angle_alpha   90.00
_cell.angle_beta   90.00
_cell.angle_gamma   90.00
#
_symmetry.space_group_name_H-M   'P 1'
#
loop_
_entity.id
_entity.type
_entity.pdbx_description
1 polymer ?
#
loop_
_entity_poly.entity_id
_entity_poly.type
_entity_poly.pdbx_seq_one_letter_code
_entity_poly.pdbx_strand_id
1 'polypeptide(L)'
;MSCLILILQLYQVETKNLKRAVKRNIDRFPPDFMFEMTADEWEMLRCNFGTSNWGGIRYMPFVFTEQGIAQLSSVLNSPLAIQVNISIIRAFVTQRKYALGYAELNNKLEAFMINQYAIQ
;
A
#
# COMPACT_ATOMS: atom_id res chain seq x y z
N MET A 1 7.27 6.30 -8.77
CA MET A 1 6.13 6.13 -7.82
C MET A 1 4.90 6.81 -8.42
N SER A 2 4.50 6.53 -9.67
CA SER A 2 3.91 5.28 -10.19
C SER A 2 2.56 4.99 -9.51
N CYS A 3 1.46 5.15 -10.27
CA CYS A 3 0.06 5.09 -9.83
C CYS A 3 -0.20 4.23 -8.60
N LEU A 4 -0.61 4.87 -7.52
CA LEU A 4 -1.23 4.22 -6.36
C LEU A 4 -2.69 3.82 -6.66
N ILE A 5 -2.97 3.28 -7.85
CA ILE A 5 -4.21 2.58 -8.20
C ILE A 5 -4.09 1.07 -7.91
N LEU A 6 -2.88 0.58 -7.63
CA LEU A 6 -2.57 -0.86 -7.59
C LEU A 6 -3.40 -1.63 -6.56
N ILE A 7 -3.78 -1.00 -5.44
CA ILE A 7 -4.49 -1.70 -4.36
C ILE A 7 -5.94 -1.98 -4.78
N LEU A 8 -6.63 -1.07 -5.49
CA LEU A 8 -8.04 -1.25 -5.87
C LEU A 8 -8.25 -2.35 -6.91
N GLN A 9 -7.33 -2.53 -7.87
CA GLN A 9 -7.40 -3.61 -8.85
C GLN A 9 -7.15 -4.99 -8.23
N LEU A 10 -6.32 -5.06 -7.18
CA LEU A 10 -6.04 -6.31 -6.46
C LEU A 10 -7.28 -6.86 -5.75
N TYR A 11 -8.18 -6.00 -5.28
CA TYR A 11 -9.33 -6.40 -4.47
C TYR A 11 -10.45 -7.11 -5.24
N GLN A 12 -10.64 -6.87 -6.55
CA GLN A 12 -11.85 -7.28 -7.28
C GLN A 12 -13.18 -6.97 -6.53
N VAL A 13 -13.15 -6.11 -5.52
CA VAL A 13 -14.31 -5.66 -4.77
C VAL A 13 -14.73 -4.33 -5.35
N GLU A 14 -16.03 -4.14 -5.55
CA GLU A 14 -16.56 -2.84 -5.96
C GLU A 14 -16.06 -1.74 -5.02
N THR A 15 -15.39 -0.74 -5.59
CA THR A 15 -14.77 0.40 -4.89
C THR A 15 -15.75 1.12 -3.97
N LYS A 16 -17.03 1.13 -4.35
CA LYS A 16 -18.14 1.67 -3.58
C LYS A 16 -18.39 0.91 -2.26
N ASN A 17 -18.29 -0.42 -2.28
CA ASN A 17 -18.53 -1.25 -1.09
C ASN A 17 -17.37 -1.13 -0.11
N LEU A 18 -16.13 -1.10 -0.60
CA LEU A 18 -14.95 -0.84 0.22
C LEU A 18 -15.04 0.53 0.91
N LYS A 19 -15.30 1.60 0.14
CA LYS A 19 -15.42 2.96 0.70
C LYS A 19 -16.55 3.04 1.73
N ARG A 20 -17.68 2.38 1.49
CA ARG A 20 -18.81 2.32 2.43
C ARG A 20 -18.47 1.55 3.71
N ALA A 21 -17.75 0.43 3.60
CA ALA A 21 -17.37 -0.38 4.75
C ALA A 21 -16.36 0.33 5.65
N VAL A 22 -15.39 1.05 5.05
CA VAL A 22 -14.42 1.89 5.77
C VAL A 22 -15.13 3.04 6.47
N LYS A 23 -15.99 3.79 5.79
CA LYS A 23 -16.75 4.91 6.39
C LYS A 23 -17.63 4.47 7.57
N ARG A 24 -18.16 3.25 7.55
CA ARG A 24 -18.95 2.68 8.67
C ARG A 24 -18.12 2.30 9.88
N ASN A 25 -16.83 2.07 9.70
CA ASN A 25 -15.91 1.60 10.73
C ASN A 25 -14.76 2.60 10.93
N ILE A 26 -15.00 3.89 10.71
CA ILE A 26 -13.95 4.91 10.68
C ILE A 26 -13.16 4.98 11.99
N ASP A 27 -13.79 4.66 13.12
CA ASP A 27 -13.16 4.58 14.45
C ASP A 27 -12.03 3.54 14.52
N ARG A 28 -12.01 2.56 13.61
CA ARG A 28 -10.95 1.55 13.50
C ARG A 28 -9.76 2.01 12.65
N PHE A 29 -9.87 3.16 12.00
CA PHE A 29 -8.91 3.67 11.04
C PHE A 29 -8.33 5.00 11.54
N PRO A 30 -7.28 4.95 12.40
CA PRO A 30 -6.56 6.16 12.78
C PRO A 30 -5.86 6.79 11.55
N PRO A 31 -5.45 8.07 11.65
CA PRO A 31 -4.79 8.78 10.54
C PRO A 31 -3.53 8.08 10.00
N ASP A 32 -2.83 7.33 10.85
CA ASP A 32 -1.62 6.59 10.47
C ASP A 32 -1.92 5.32 9.64
N PHE A 33 -3.18 4.88 9.61
CA PHE A 33 -3.58 3.64 8.93
C PHE A 33 -4.13 3.92 7.54
N MET A 34 -4.74 5.09 7.35
CA MET A 34 -5.25 5.54 6.06
C MET A 34 -5.36 7.04 5.97
N PHE A 35 -5.31 7.54 4.74
CA PHE A 35 -5.63 8.92 4.42
C PHE A 35 -6.40 9.00 3.09
N GLU A 36 -7.16 10.06 2.91
CA GLU A 36 -7.80 10.36 1.62
C GLU A 36 -6.80 11.12 0.76
N MET A 37 -6.66 10.72 -0.50
CA MET A 37 -5.78 11.40 -1.45
C MET A 37 -6.27 12.82 -1.70
N THR A 38 -5.41 13.76 -2.05
CA THR A 38 -5.85 15.11 -2.47
C THR A 38 -6.27 15.12 -3.94
N ALA A 39 -7.03 16.14 -4.33
CA ALA A 39 -7.47 16.29 -5.73
C ALA A 39 -6.28 16.44 -6.69
N ASP A 40 -5.27 17.20 -6.27
CA ASP A 40 -4.07 17.47 -7.05
C ASP A 40 -3.21 16.19 -7.21
N GLU A 41 -3.00 15.44 -6.12
CA GLU A 41 -2.31 14.14 -6.18
C GLU A 41 -3.04 13.16 -7.11
N TRP A 42 -4.37 13.14 -7.05
CA TRP A 42 -5.19 12.28 -7.89
C TRP A 42 -5.16 12.68 -9.37
N GLU A 43 -5.19 13.98 -9.67
CA GLU A 43 -5.07 14.48 -11.03
C GLU A 43 -3.69 14.18 -11.63
N MET A 44 -2.62 14.37 -10.86
CA MET A 44 -1.26 14.01 -11.27
C MET A 44 -1.12 12.51 -11.58
N LEU A 45 -1.71 11.64 -10.75
CA LEU A 45 -1.68 10.19 -10.98
C LEU A 45 -2.49 9.78 -12.22
N ARG A 46 -3.66 10.40 -12.45
CA ARG A 46 -4.50 10.16 -13.64
C ARG A 46 -3.80 10.55 -14.94
N CYS A 47 -3.19 11.73 -14.97
CA CYS A 47 -2.49 12.24 -16.15
C CYS A 47 -1.31 11.34 -16.57
N ASN A 48 -0.65 10.68 -15.61
CA ASN A 48 0.47 9.79 -15.90
C ASN A 48 0.04 8.39 -16.40
N PHE A 49 -1.25 8.05 -16.36
CA PHE A 49 -1.79 6.74 -16.75
C PHE A 49 -2.75 6.78 -17.96
N GLY A 50 -2.92 7.94 -18.61
CA GLY A 50 -3.61 8.04 -19.89
C GLY A 50 -5.02 7.44 -19.89
N THR A 51 -5.85 7.75 -18.89
CA THR A 51 -7.25 7.31 -18.84
C THR A 51 -8.19 8.42 -19.29
N SER A 52 -9.25 8.06 -20.03
CA SER A 52 -10.17 9.02 -20.65
C SER A 52 -10.93 9.87 -19.62
N ASN A 53 -11.13 11.15 -19.94
CA ASN A 53 -11.82 12.15 -19.10
C ASN A 53 -13.34 11.90 -18.88
N TRP A 54 -13.90 10.87 -19.51
CA TRP A 54 -15.35 10.71 -19.63
C TRP A 54 -15.91 9.82 -18.51
N GLY A 55 -15.88 10.35 -17.29
CA GLY A 55 -16.38 9.65 -16.09
C GLY A 55 -15.58 10.00 -14.85
N GLY A 56 -15.62 11.27 -14.43
CA GLY A 56 -14.98 11.70 -13.19
C GLY A 56 -15.43 10.87 -11.98
N ILE A 57 -14.48 10.53 -11.11
CA ILE A 57 -14.80 9.80 -9.88
C ILE A 57 -15.55 10.74 -8.94
N ARG A 58 -16.74 10.33 -8.47
CA ARG A 58 -17.55 11.11 -7.51
C ARG A 58 -16.95 11.19 -6.10
N TYR A 59 -15.91 10.39 -5.82
CA TYR A 59 -15.34 10.21 -4.49
C TYR A 59 -13.85 9.92 -4.58
N MET A 60 -13.04 10.67 -3.84
CA MET A 60 -11.59 10.49 -3.81
C MET A 60 -11.20 9.11 -3.24
N PRO A 61 -10.15 8.43 -3.77
CA PRO A 61 -9.72 7.15 -3.23
C PRO A 61 -9.03 7.30 -1.86
N PHE A 62 -9.14 6.25 -1.04
CA PHE A 62 -8.36 6.12 0.19
C PHE A 62 -7.05 5.40 -0.09
N VAL A 63 -5.98 5.85 0.55
CA VAL A 63 -4.68 5.18 0.60
C VAL A 63 -4.56 4.50 1.96
N PHE A 64 -4.09 3.26 1.97
CA PHE A 64 -3.92 2.46 3.19
C PHE A 64 -2.46 2.09 3.38
N THR A 65 -2.02 2.09 4.64
CA THR A 65 -0.72 1.53 5.04
C THR A 65 -0.83 0.01 5.22
N GLU A 66 0.29 -0.67 5.51
CA GLU A 66 0.28 -2.12 5.80
C GLU A 66 -0.68 -2.44 6.96
N GLN A 67 -0.66 -1.60 7.99
CA GLN A 67 -1.52 -1.67 9.17
C GLN A 67 -2.98 -1.39 8.79
N GLY A 68 -3.23 -0.41 7.92
CA GLY A 68 -4.56 -0.15 7.38
C GLY A 68 -5.12 -1.32 6.56
N ILE A 69 -4.28 -1.99 5.76
CA ILE A 69 -4.64 -3.18 4.99
C ILE A 69 -4.94 -4.36 5.93
N ALA A 70 -4.16 -4.54 6.99
CA ALA A 70 -4.47 -5.51 8.03
C ALA A 70 -5.82 -5.18 8.69
N GLN A 71 -6.12 -3.90 8.95
CA GLN A 71 -7.40 -3.49 9.51
C GLN A 71 -8.58 -3.79 8.55
N LEU A 72 -8.37 -3.66 7.24
CA LEU A 72 -9.38 -4.03 6.23
C LEU A 72 -9.80 -5.50 6.33
N SER A 73 -8.93 -6.41 6.80
CA SER A 73 -9.31 -7.81 6.99
C SER A 73 -10.37 -8.02 8.06
N SER A 74 -10.49 -7.09 9.01
CA SER A 74 -11.55 -7.12 10.04
C SER A 74 -12.89 -6.56 9.56
N VAL A 75 -12.87 -5.82 8.46
CA VAL A 75 -14.02 -5.09 7.91
C VAL A 75 -14.59 -5.84 6.69
N LEU A 76 -13.73 -6.45 5.88
CA LEU A 76 -14.09 -7.20 4.69
C LEU A 76 -14.25 -8.69 5.01
N ASN A 77 -15.49 -9.15 5.16
CA ASN A 77 -15.80 -10.53 5.56
C ASN A 77 -16.13 -11.47 4.38
N SER A 78 -15.91 -11.05 3.14
CA SER A 78 -16.14 -11.93 1.97
C SER A 78 -14.99 -12.94 1.82
N PRO A 79 -15.26 -14.22 1.51
CA PRO A 79 -14.23 -15.23 1.28
C PRO A 79 -13.15 -14.79 0.28
N LEU A 80 -13.56 -14.12 -0.80
CA LEU A 80 -12.65 -13.56 -1.80
C LEU A 80 -11.77 -12.44 -1.21
N ALA A 81 -12.38 -11.53 -0.45
CA ALA A 81 -11.67 -10.40 0.16
C ALA A 81 -10.64 -10.86 1.20
N ILE A 82 -10.95 -11.92 1.95
CA ILE A 82 -10.03 -12.54 2.90
C ILE A 82 -8.79 -13.08 2.17
N GLN A 83 -8.96 -13.82 1.08
CA GLN A 83 -7.84 -14.37 0.30
C GLN A 83 -6.96 -13.29 -0.32
N VAL A 84 -7.57 -12.22 -0.83
CA VAL A 84 -6.83 -11.08 -1.37
C VAL A 84 -6.03 -10.38 -0.27
N ASN A 85 -6.65 -10.09 0.88
CA ASN A 85 -5.97 -9.47 2.02
C ASN A 85 -4.73 -10.26 2.45
N ILE A 86 -4.85 -11.59 2.55
CA ILE A 86 -3.73 -12.47 2.90
C ILE A 86 -2.60 -12.35 1.86
N SER A 87 -2.94 -12.36 0.57
CA SER A 87 -1.96 -12.24 -0.51
C SER A 87 -1.21 -10.91 -0.47
N ILE A 88 -1.95 -9.82 -0.22
CA ILE A 88 -1.39 -8.46 -0.12
C ILE A 88 -0.43 -8.36 1.09
N ILE A 89 -0.87 -8.79 2.28
CA ILE A 89 -0.02 -8.76 3.49
C ILE A 89 1.26 -9.59 3.27
N ARG A 90 1.15 -10.77 2.67
CA ARG A 90 2.31 -11.61 2.35
C ARG A 90 3.30 -10.91 1.41
N ALA A 91 2.81 -10.18 0.42
CA ALA A 91 3.65 -9.41 -0.49
C ALA A 91 4.41 -8.30 0.26
N PHE A 92 3.73 -7.53 1.11
CA PHE A 92 4.36 -6.48 1.92
C PHE A 92 5.39 -7.02 2.92
N VAL A 93 5.06 -8.10 3.63
CA VAL A 93 6.00 -8.76 4.55
C VAL A 93 7.25 -9.24 3.80
N THR A 94 7.06 -9.80 2.60
CA THR A 94 8.16 -10.27 1.74
C THR A 94 9.02 -9.10 1.27
N GLN A 95 8.41 -8.01 0.83
CA GLN A 95 9.12 -6.78 0.46
C GLN A 95 9.95 -6.23 1.63
N ARG A 96 9.39 -6.23 2.85
CA ARG A 96 10.11 -5.79 4.06
C ARG A 96 11.29 -6.69 4.39
N LYS A 97 11.13 -8.01 4.24
CA LYS A 97 12.23 -8.98 4.41
C LYS A 97 13.38 -8.72 3.43
N TYR A 98 13.07 -8.42 2.18
CA TYR A 98 14.10 -8.03 1.21
C TYR A 98 14.78 -6.72 1.62
N ALA A 99 14.03 -5.69 1.99
CA ALA A 99 14.57 -4.41 2.45
C ALA A 99 15.52 -4.55 3.66
N LEU A 100 15.13 -5.37 4.64
CA LEU A 100 15.98 -5.66 5.81
C LEU A 100 17.21 -6.50 5.46
N GLY A 101 17.07 -7.44 4.53
CA GLY A 101 18.20 -8.21 4.01
C GLY A 101 19.29 -7.33 3.39
N TYR A 102 18.91 -6.24 2.71
CA TYR A 102 19.87 -5.26 2.19
C TYR A 102 20.57 -4.46 3.30
N ALA A 103 19.90 -4.16 4.41
CA ALA A 103 20.54 -3.49 5.55
C ALA A 103 21.59 -4.40 6.19
N GLU A 104 21.30 -5.69 6.35
CA GLU A 104 22.27 -6.67 6.84
C GLU A 104 23.45 -6.86 5.86
N LEU A 105 23.17 -6.84 4.55
CA LEU A 105 24.18 -6.90 3.50
C LEU A 105 25.09 -5.66 3.51
N ASN A 106 24.52 -4.46 3.65
CA ASN A 106 25.25 -3.20 3.73
C ASN A 106 26.14 -3.15 4.98
N ASN A 107 25.63 -3.58 6.14
CA ASN A 107 26.42 -3.66 7.36
C ASN A 107 27.62 -4.62 7.21
N LYS A 108 27.43 -5.75 6.52
CA LYS A 108 28.54 -6.68 6.21
C LYS A 108 29.55 -6.04 5.24
N LEU A 109 29.09 -5.36 4.19
CA LEU A 109 29.95 -4.64 3.24
C LEU A 109 30.79 -3.56 3.94
N GLU A 110 30.18 -2.75 4.80
CA GLU A 110 30.87 -1.73 5.59
C GLU A 110 31.93 -2.37 6.51
N ALA A 111 31.59 -3.48 7.17
CA ALA A 111 32.55 -4.23 7.99
C ALA A 111 33.73 -4.78 7.18
N PHE A 112 33.49 -5.27 5.95
CA PHE A 112 34.56 -5.71 5.04
C PHE A 112 35.44 -4.56 4.56
N MET A 113 34.84 -3.41 4.22
CA MET A 113 35.59 -2.22 3.80
C MET A 113 36.51 -1.72 4.91
N ILE A 114 36.04 -1.67 6.16
CA ILE A 114 36.84 -1.25 7.32
C ILE A 114 38.03 -2.21 7.56
N ASN A 115 37.81 -3.52 7.44
CA ASN A 115 38.89 -4.50 7.62
C ASN A 115 39.99 -4.40 6.55
N GLN A 116 39.68 -3.97 5.32
CA GLN A 116 40.70 -3.74 4.29
C GLN A 116 41.62 -2.55 4.60
N TYR A 117 41.12 -1.50 5.27
CA TYR A 117 41.94 -0.36 5.70
C TYR A 117 42.80 -0.66 6.94
N ALA A 118 42.47 -1.70 7.71
CA ALA A 118 43.23 -2.09 8.92
C ALA A 118 44.45 -2.99 8.62
N ILE A 119 44.61 -3.46 7.38
CA ILE A 119 45.68 -4.38 6.95
C ILE A 119 46.76 -3.64 6.12
N GLN A 120 46.62 -2.32 5.92
CA GLN A 120 47.65 -1.44 5.37
C GLN A 120 48.43 -0.70 6.46
#